data_AF-A0A834VI45-F1
#
_entry.id   AF-A0A834VI45-F1
#
_cell.length_a   1.000
_cell.length_b   1.000
_cell.length_c   1.000
_cell.angle_alpha   90.00
_cell.angle_beta   90.00
_cell.angle_gamma   90.00
#
_symmetry.space_group_name_H-M   'P 1'
#
loop_
_entity.id
_entity.type
_entity.pdbx_description
1 polymer ?
#
loop_
_entity_poly.entity_id
_entity_poly.type
_entity_poly.pdbx_seq_one_letter_code
_entity_poly.pdbx_strand_id
1 'polypeptide(L)'
;MRSIIFANYIARDTRRLGATIDVEHSHVRFLGNLVLNLWDCGGQEAFMENYFASQRENIFRNVAVLIYVFDVESRELDKDIRYYQSCLESIMEYSNDTKVFCLIHKMDLIPEDQREYIFMDRESDLKRLSQPLECVCFRTSIWDETLYKAWSNIVHSLIPNVDELEQHLNHFAEMIDADEVLLFERATFLVICYSERRQHNDIHRFEKVSNIIKQFKLSCTKLAAQFQTWRCEILDSQLLSKVLLPHIHHGDSFRLINSFSNNSLEHPKFSQTF
;
A
#
# COMPACT_ATOMS: atom_id res chain seq x y z
N MET A 1 -2.55 1.20 -10.47
CA MET A 1 -2.02 1.10 -9.09
C MET A 1 -0.67 0.40 -9.03
N ARG A 2 -0.54 -0.82 -9.60
CA ARG A 2 0.71 -1.58 -9.68
C ARG A 2 1.93 -0.73 -10.09
N SER A 3 1.81 0.04 -11.16
CA SER A 3 2.92 0.86 -11.68
C SER A 3 3.38 1.95 -10.72
N ILE A 4 2.50 2.51 -9.88
CA ILE A 4 2.85 3.57 -8.93
C ILE A 4 3.65 2.97 -7.77
N ILE A 5 3.11 1.92 -7.14
CA ILE A 5 3.72 1.28 -5.96
C ILE A 5 5.03 0.57 -6.34
N PHE A 6 4.99 -0.26 -7.37
CA PHE A 6 6.07 -1.20 -7.68
C PHE A 6 6.99 -0.76 -8.84
N ALA A 7 6.49 0.05 -9.79
CA ALA A 7 7.29 0.49 -10.95
C ALA A 7 7.74 1.97 -10.88
N ASN A 8 7.49 2.65 -9.77
CA ASN A 8 7.86 4.05 -9.56
C ASN A 8 7.25 5.04 -10.57
N TYR A 9 6.06 4.75 -11.11
CA TYR A 9 5.33 5.72 -11.92
C TYR A 9 4.79 6.85 -11.04
N ILE A 10 4.79 8.07 -11.57
CA ILE A 10 3.98 9.15 -11.01
C ILE A 10 2.54 9.04 -11.52
N ALA A 11 1.57 9.55 -10.75
CA ALA A 11 0.14 9.46 -11.08
C ALA A 11 -0.17 9.93 -12.52
N ARG A 12 0.46 11.03 -12.96
CA ARG A 12 0.29 11.58 -14.32
C ARG A 12 0.70 10.61 -15.44
N ASP A 13 1.72 9.79 -15.22
CA ASP A 13 2.27 8.90 -16.24
C ASP A 13 1.35 7.68 -16.49
N THR A 14 0.44 7.40 -15.56
CA THR A 14 -0.52 6.30 -15.70
C THR A 14 -1.49 6.50 -16.88
N ARG A 15 -1.69 7.75 -17.33
CA ARG A 15 -2.49 8.06 -18.53
C ARG A 15 -1.94 7.46 -19.83
N ARG A 16 -0.66 7.08 -19.84
CA ARG A 16 0.00 6.46 -20.99
C ARG A 16 -0.12 4.94 -21.00
N LEU A 17 -0.65 4.34 -19.93
CA LEU A 17 -0.85 2.91 -19.85
C LEU A 17 -1.98 2.51 -20.81
N GLY A 18 -1.71 1.54 -21.67
CA GLY A 18 -2.72 0.89 -22.47
C GLY A 18 -3.57 -0.05 -21.61
N ALA A 19 -4.64 -0.59 -22.21
CA ALA A 19 -5.41 -1.64 -21.56
C ALA A 19 -4.54 -2.90 -21.41
N THR A 20 -4.57 -3.52 -20.23
CA THR A 20 -3.92 -4.81 -20.00
C THR A 20 -4.58 -5.88 -20.87
N ILE A 21 -3.77 -6.66 -21.55
CA ILE A 21 -4.20 -7.79 -22.39
C ILE A 21 -4.00 -9.05 -21.57
N ASP A 22 -5.08 -9.80 -21.34
CA ASP A 22 -5.06 -11.01 -20.51
C ASP A 22 -4.44 -10.74 -19.12
N VAL A 23 -3.56 -11.62 -18.61
CA VAL A 23 -2.91 -11.45 -17.31
C VAL A 23 -1.46 -10.98 -17.47
N GLU A 24 -1.12 -9.84 -16.85
CA GLU A 24 0.27 -9.40 -16.73
C GLU A 24 0.86 -9.83 -15.38
N HIS A 25 1.85 -10.71 -15.42
CA HIS A 25 2.54 -11.19 -14.21
C HIS A 25 3.68 -10.25 -13.81
N SER A 26 3.79 -9.98 -12.51
CA SER A 26 4.90 -9.21 -11.93
C SER A 26 5.40 -9.89 -10.67
N HIS A 27 6.71 -10.16 -10.59
CA HIS A 27 7.36 -10.75 -9.43
C HIS A 27 8.10 -9.67 -8.65
N VAL A 28 7.61 -9.34 -7.46
CA VAL A 28 8.20 -8.31 -6.61
C VAL A 28 8.81 -8.98 -5.38
N ARG A 29 10.13 -8.87 -5.22
CA ARG A 29 10.78 -9.23 -3.96
C ARG A 29 10.46 -8.17 -2.91
N PHE A 30 9.93 -8.61 -1.80
CA PHE A 30 9.54 -7.80 -0.65
C PHE A 30 10.24 -8.39 0.57
N LEU A 31 10.77 -7.58 1.49
CA LEU A 31 11.44 -8.10 2.70
C LEU A 31 12.44 -9.25 2.44
N GLY A 32 13.20 -9.16 1.33
CA GLY A 32 14.28 -10.08 0.92
C GLY A 32 13.86 -11.50 0.54
N ASN A 33 13.16 -12.20 1.44
CA ASN A 33 12.71 -13.58 1.29
C ASN A 33 11.25 -13.72 0.83
N LEU A 34 10.40 -12.70 0.99
CA LEU A 34 9.03 -12.73 0.50
C LEU A 34 8.98 -12.35 -0.98
N VAL A 35 8.30 -13.16 -1.79
CA VAL A 35 8.08 -12.87 -3.21
C VAL A 35 6.59 -12.69 -3.44
N LEU A 36 6.20 -11.48 -3.79
CA LEU A 36 4.83 -11.15 -4.18
C LEU A 36 4.67 -11.43 -5.68
N ASN A 37 3.83 -12.41 -5.99
CA ASN A 37 3.42 -12.72 -7.36
C ASN A 37 2.15 -11.94 -7.66
N LEU A 38 2.29 -10.79 -8.31
CA LEU A 38 1.17 -9.94 -8.70
C LEU A 38 0.64 -10.39 -10.07
N TRP A 39 -0.66 -10.65 -10.12
CA TRP A 39 -1.39 -11.02 -11.34
C TRP A 39 -2.33 -9.86 -11.67
N ASP A 40 -1.94 -9.05 -12.64
CA ASP A 40 -2.71 -7.90 -13.10
C ASP A 40 -3.63 -8.38 -14.24
N CYS A 41 -4.85 -8.79 -13.89
CA CYS A 41 -5.82 -9.34 -14.83
C CYS A 41 -6.57 -8.23 -15.57
N GLY A 42 -6.50 -8.21 -16.90
CA GLY A 42 -7.23 -7.25 -17.72
C GLY A 42 -8.75 -7.41 -17.56
N GLY A 43 -9.44 -6.34 -17.18
CA GLY A 43 -10.88 -6.35 -16.89
C GLY A 43 -11.81 -6.24 -18.10
N GLN A 44 -11.34 -6.54 -19.31
CA GLN A 44 -12.18 -6.49 -20.52
C GLN A 44 -13.09 -7.71 -20.54
N GLU A 45 -14.35 -7.55 -20.98
CA GLU A 45 -15.38 -8.60 -20.91
C GLU A 45 -14.94 -9.94 -21.52
N ALA A 46 -14.31 -9.92 -22.70
CA ALA A 46 -13.80 -11.12 -23.35
C ALA A 46 -12.74 -11.87 -22.52
N PHE A 47 -11.92 -11.15 -21.74
CA PHE A 47 -10.94 -11.78 -20.85
C PHE A 47 -11.59 -12.28 -19.56
N MET A 48 -12.50 -11.51 -18.98
CA MET A 48 -13.25 -11.91 -17.78
C MET A 48 -14.00 -13.22 -17.99
N GLU A 49 -14.69 -13.38 -19.12
CA GLU A 49 -15.36 -14.65 -19.46
C GLU A 49 -14.38 -15.82 -19.56
N ASN A 50 -13.20 -15.61 -20.13
CA ASN A 50 -12.16 -16.64 -20.20
C ASN A 50 -11.61 -17.02 -18.82
N TYR A 51 -11.45 -16.05 -17.90
CA TYR A 51 -11.01 -16.32 -16.53
C TYR A 51 -11.99 -17.21 -15.78
N PHE A 52 -13.30 -17.07 -16.01
CA PHE A 52 -14.31 -17.91 -15.36
C PHE A 52 -14.59 -19.22 -16.09
N ALA A 53 -14.27 -19.32 -17.39
CA ALA A 53 -14.51 -20.52 -18.18
C ALA A 53 -13.27 -21.42 -18.26
N SER A 54 -12.29 -21.03 -19.07
CA SER A 54 -11.17 -21.92 -19.45
C SER A 54 -9.97 -21.82 -18.51
N GLN A 55 -9.75 -20.65 -17.90
CA GLN A 55 -8.59 -20.41 -17.02
C GLN A 55 -8.94 -20.43 -15.53
N ARG A 56 -10.17 -20.82 -15.15
CA ARG A 56 -10.69 -20.70 -13.79
C ARG A 56 -9.78 -21.34 -12.75
N GLU A 57 -9.37 -22.59 -12.97
CA GLU A 57 -8.47 -23.27 -12.04
C GLU A 57 -7.09 -22.58 -11.95
N ASN A 58 -6.56 -22.08 -13.08
CA ASN A 58 -5.25 -21.44 -13.11
C ASN A 58 -5.23 -20.08 -12.37
N ILE A 59 -6.31 -19.30 -12.47
CA ILE A 59 -6.41 -17.98 -11.86
C ILE A 59 -6.72 -18.09 -10.35
N PHE A 60 -7.63 -18.98 -9.96
CA PHE A 60 -8.22 -18.97 -8.61
C PHE A 60 -7.60 -19.98 -7.64
N ARG A 61 -6.63 -20.78 -8.08
CA ARG A 61 -5.93 -21.76 -7.22
C ARG A 61 -4.73 -21.15 -6.52
N ASN A 62 -4.54 -21.51 -5.24
CA ASN A 62 -3.44 -21.05 -4.37
C ASN A 62 -3.36 -19.51 -4.27
N VAL A 63 -4.52 -18.85 -4.25
CA VAL A 63 -4.59 -17.39 -4.11
C VAL A 63 -4.49 -17.03 -2.62
N ALA A 64 -3.47 -16.27 -2.25
CA ALA A 64 -3.33 -15.77 -0.88
C ALA A 64 -4.23 -14.55 -0.62
N VAL A 65 -4.30 -13.65 -1.60
CA VAL A 65 -5.02 -12.38 -1.51
C VAL A 65 -5.74 -12.09 -2.83
N LEU A 66 -7.02 -11.73 -2.75
CA LEU A 66 -7.78 -11.16 -3.85
C LEU A 66 -7.91 -9.65 -3.63
N ILE A 67 -7.44 -8.85 -4.58
CA ILE A 67 -7.65 -7.39 -4.60
C ILE A 67 -8.62 -7.08 -5.74
N TYR A 68 -9.86 -6.73 -5.41
CA TYR A 68 -10.86 -6.32 -6.41
C TYR A 68 -11.01 -4.80 -6.40
N VAL A 69 -11.03 -4.19 -7.59
CA VAL A 69 -11.03 -2.73 -7.74
C VAL A 69 -12.34 -2.29 -8.37
N PHE A 70 -13.10 -1.45 -7.66
CA PHE A 70 -14.32 -0.84 -8.16
C PHE A 70 -14.04 0.59 -8.60
N ASP A 71 -14.49 0.96 -9.80
CA ASP A 71 -14.48 2.36 -10.24
C ASP A 71 -15.69 3.09 -9.66
N VAL A 72 -15.46 4.17 -8.91
CA VAL A 72 -16.55 4.94 -8.29
C VAL A 72 -17.47 5.61 -9.33
N GLU A 73 -16.97 5.87 -10.54
CA GLU A 73 -17.75 6.42 -11.65
C GLU A 73 -18.42 5.35 -12.53
N SER A 74 -18.30 4.07 -12.17
CA SER A 74 -18.89 3.00 -12.96
C SER A 74 -20.40 3.20 -13.12
N ARG A 75 -20.86 3.16 -14.38
CA ARG A 75 -22.29 3.22 -14.72
C ARG A 75 -22.94 1.84 -14.75
N GLU A 76 -22.13 0.78 -14.73
CA GLU A 76 -22.58 -0.62 -14.84
C GLU A 76 -22.33 -1.39 -13.54
N LEU A 77 -22.67 -0.79 -12.40
CA LEU A 77 -22.42 -1.36 -11.07
C LEU A 77 -22.97 -2.78 -10.90
N ASP A 78 -24.14 -3.07 -11.46
CA ASP A 78 -24.73 -4.41 -11.40
C ASP A 78 -23.87 -5.45 -12.14
N LYS A 79 -23.20 -5.05 -13.22
CA LYS A 79 -22.27 -5.91 -13.96
C LYS A 79 -21.00 -6.14 -13.15
N ASP A 80 -20.46 -5.07 -12.56
CA ASP A 80 -19.26 -5.15 -11.71
C ASP A 80 -19.48 -6.05 -10.49
N ILE A 81 -20.66 -5.95 -9.87
CA ILE A 81 -21.05 -6.81 -8.74
C ILE A 81 -21.18 -8.27 -9.18
N ARG A 82 -21.76 -8.55 -10.35
CA ARG A 82 -21.85 -9.93 -10.85
C ARG A 82 -20.48 -10.55 -11.08
N TYR A 83 -19.55 -9.82 -11.70
CA TYR A 83 -18.18 -10.32 -11.87
C TYR A 83 -17.46 -10.51 -10.54
N TYR A 84 -17.65 -9.59 -9.60
CA TYR A 84 -17.11 -9.72 -8.26
C TYR A 84 -17.62 -10.99 -7.56
N GLN A 85 -18.93 -11.27 -7.62
CA GLN A 85 -19.52 -12.49 -7.07
C GLN A 85 -18.95 -13.75 -7.73
N SER A 86 -18.81 -13.77 -9.06
CA SER A 86 -18.17 -14.89 -9.78
C SER A 86 -16.71 -15.12 -9.35
N CYS A 87 -15.96 -14.06 -9.05
CA CYS A 87 -14.63 -14.18 -8.46
C CYS A 87 -14.69 -14.82 -7.07
N LEU A 88 -15.59 -14.37 -6.20
CA LEU A 88 -15.73 -14.92 -4.85
C LEU A 88 -16.13 -16.40 -4.86
N GLU A 89 -17.09 -16.78 -5.69
CA GLU A 89 -17.50 -18.18 -5.87
C GLU A 89 -16.32 -19.06 -6.31
N SER A 90 -15.49 -18.56 -7.22
CA SER A 90 -14.29 -19.25 -7.67
C SER A 90 -13.23 -19.34 -6.57
N ILE A 91 -13.04 -18.30 -5.77
CA ILE A 91 -12.14 -18.30 -4.62
C ILE A 91 -12.61 -19.31 -3.56
N MET A 92 -13.90 -19.36 -3.24
CA MET A 92 -14.44 -20.35 -2.29
C MET A 92 -14.29 -21.80 -2.79
N GLU A 93 -14.25 -22.01 -4.10
CA GLU A 93 -14.05 -23.35 -4.67
C GLU A 93 -12.58 -23.79 -4.59
N TYR A 94 -11.64 -22.88 -4.89
CA TYR A 94 -10.22 -23.24 -5.09
C TYR A 94 -9.25 -22.76 -3.99
N SER A 95 -9.60 -21.74 -3.21
CA SER A 95 -8.73 -21.06 -2.23
C SER A 95 -9.53 -20.46 -1.05
N ASN A 96 -9.99 -21.28 -0.10
CA ASN A 96 -10.84 -20.82 1.02
C ASN A 96 -10.17 -19.86 2.00
N ASP A 97 -8.84 -19.89 2.11
CA ASP A 97 -8.08 -19.05 3.05
C ASP A 97 -7.67 -17.69 2.44
N THR A 98 -8.18 -17.35 1.26
CA THR A 98 -7.88 -16.08 0.59
C THR A 98 -8.42 -14.89 1.38
N LYS A 99 -7.57 -13.89 1.61
CA LYS A 99 -8.01 -12.59 2.15
C LYS A 99 -8.55 -11.70 1.04
N VAL A 100 -9.75 -11.15 1.22
CA VAL A 100 -10.41 -10.33 0.21
C VAL A 100 -10.28 -8.84 0.56
N PHE A 101 -9.75 -8.07 -0.38
CA PHE A 101 -9.66 -6.62 -0.29
C PHE A 101 -10.41 -5.96 -1.45
N CYS A 102 -11.30 -5.03 -1.12
CA CYS A 102 -12.04 -4.25 -2.11
C CYS A 102 -11.56 -2.79 -2.10
N LEU A 103 -11.09 -2.31 -3.24
CA LEU A 103 -10.64 -0.94 -3.41
C LEU A 103 -11.70 -0.15 -4.17
N ILE A 104 -12.39 0.76 -3.49
CA ILE A 104 -13.26 1.74 -4.13
C ILE A 104 -12.34 2.85 -4.65
N HIS A 105 -12.08 2.84 -5.94
CA HIS A 105 -11.03 3.60 -6.59
C HIS A 105 -11.55 4.85 -7.31
N LYS A 106 -10.63 5.77 -7.60
CA LYS A 106 -10.88 7.10 -8.19
C LYS A 106 -11.75 8.01 -7.31
N MET A 107 -11.62 7.87 -6.00
CA MET A 107 -12.37 8.68 -5.02
C MET A 107 -12.04 10.19 -5.09
N ASP A 108 -10.97 10.58 -5.78
CA ASP A 108 -10.67 11.97 -6.11
C ASP A 108 -11.74 12.65 -6.96
N LEU A 109 -12.51 11.89 -7.73
CA LEU A 109 -13.60 12.41 -8.59
C LEU A 109 -14.86 12.75 -7.79
N ILE A 110 -14.94 12.29 -6.54
CA ILE A 110 -16.03 12.58 -5.62
C ILE A 110 -15.68 13.82 -4.77
N PRO A 111 -16.63 14.75 -4.57
CA PRO A 111 -16.49 15.86 -3.62
C PRO A 111 -16.16 15.39 -2.20
N GLU A 112 -15.22 16.06 -1.53
CA GLU A 112 -14.67 15.63 -0.24
C GLU A 112 -15.74 15.40 0.84
N ASP A 113 -16.76 16.26 0.87
CA ASP A 113 -17.91 16.19 1.78
C ASP A 113 -18.78 14.94 1.59
N GLN A 114 -18.73 14.32 0.41
CA GLN A 114 -19.54 13.14 0.07
C GLN A 114 -18.74 11.83 0.10
N ARG A 115 -17.40 11.90 0.15
CA ARG A 115 -16.53 10.71 0.07
C ARG A 115 -16.79 9.70 1.18
N GLU A 116 -17.01 10.18 2.41
CA GLU A 116 -17.26 9.29 3.56
C GLU A 116 -18.58 8.55 3.41
N TYR A 117 -19.65 9.28 3.09
CA TYR A 117 -20.98 8.70 2.90
C TYR A 117 -21.01 7.64 1.80
N ILE A 118 -20.46 7.97 0.62
CA ILE A 118 -20.41 7.03 -0.51
C ILE A 118 -19.54 5.82 -0.18
N PHE A 119 -18.43 6.01 0.52
CA PHE A 119 -17.57 4.90 0.93
C PHE A 119 -18.30 3.94 1.89
N MET A 120 -18.95 4.46 2.93
CA MET A 120 -19.65 3.64 3.93
C MET A 120 -20.81 2.84 3.32
N ASP A 121 -21.58 3.46 2.42
CA ASP A 121 -22.68 2.80 1.70
C ASP A 121 -22.16 1.60 0.88
N ARG A 122 -21.11 1.84 0.08
CA ARG A 122 -20.47 0.79 -0.73
C ARG A 122 -19.79 -0.28 0.11
N GLU A 123 -19.12 0.11 1.19
CA GLU A 123 -18.46 -0.84 2.10
C GLU A 123 -19.47 -1.81 2.72
N SER A 124 -20.62 -1.28 3.18
CA SER A 124 -21.69 -2.10 3.76
C SER A 124 -22.22 -3.13 2.74
N ASP A 125 -22.47 -2.69 1.50
CA ASP A 125 -22.92 -3.58 0.44
C ASP A 125 -21.89 -4.63 0.07
N LEU A 126 -20.63 -4.24 -0.11
CA LEU A 126 -19.56 -5.18 -0.46
C LEU A 126 -19.32 -6.19 0.65
N LYS A 127 -19.30 -5.78 1.93
CA LYS A 127 -19.18 -6.70 3.06
C LYS A 127 -20.33 -7.71 3.13
N ARG A 128 -21.55 -7.28 2.80
CA ARG A 128 -22.73 -8.16 2.72
C ARG A 128 -22.60 -9.15 1.56
N LEU A 129 -22.18 -8.69 0.39
CA LEU A 129 -22.01 -9.52 -0.82
C LEU A 129 -20.83 -10.49 -0.70
N SER A 130 -19.84 -10.18 0.15
CA SER A 130 -18.64 -10.99 0.36
C SER A 130 -18.87 -12.21 1.25
N GLN A 131 -19.96 -12.24 2.02
CA GLN A 131 -20.20 -13.32 2.98
C GLN A 131 -20.23 -14.69 2.26
N PRO A 132 -19.57 -15.72 2.83
CA PRO A 132 -18.97 -15.80 4.18
C PRO A 132 -17.51 -15.31 4.28
N LEU A 133 -16.89 -14.85 3.19
CA LEU A 133 -15.51 -14.38 3.20
C LEU A 133 -15.40 -13.02 3.92
N GLU A 134 -14.31 -12.83 4.66
CA GLU A 134 -13.99 -11.54 5.27
C GLU A 134 -13.47 -10.59 4.20
N CYS A 135 -14.10 -9.41 4.10
CA CYS A 135 -13.76 -8.38 3.13
C CYS A 135 -13.40 -7.06 3.82
N VAL A 136 -12.22 -6.55 3.49
CA VAL A 136 -11.72 -5.25 3.96
C VAL A 136 -11.79 -4.26 2.80
N CYS A 137 -12.48 -3.14 3.02
CA CYS A 137 -12.65 -2.11 2.00
C CYS A 137 -11.71 -0.92 2.23
N PHE A 138 -11.21 -0.34 1.14
CA PHE A 138 -10.46 0.91 1.18
C PHE A 138 -10.96 1.87 0.10
N ARG A 139 -11.14 3.14 0.47
CA ARG A 139 -11.20 4.23 -0.51
C ARG A 139 -9.80 4.53 -1.00
N THR A 140 -9.61 4.62 -2.30
CA THR A 140 -8.29 4.84 -2.90
C THR A 140 -8.32 5.86 -4.02
N SER A 141 -7.27 6.66 -4.09
CA SER A 141 -6.94 7.49 -5.25
C SER A 141 -5.44 7.40 -5.55
N ILE A 142 -5.08 7.53 -6.83
CA ILE A 142 -3.67 7.65 -7.23
C ILE A 142 -3.07 9.03 -6.94
N TRP A 143 -3.90 10.01 -6.54
CA TRP A 143 -3.49 11.39 -6.33
C TRP A 143 -3.17 11.74 -4.87
N ASP A 144 -3.46 10.83 -3.95
CA ASP A 144 -3.27 11.02 -2.51
C ASP A 144 -2.62 9.80 -1.83
N GLU A 145 -2.44 9.87 -0.51
CA GLU A 145 -1.81 8.84 0.32
C GLU A 145 -2.66 7.57 0.51
N THR A 146 -3.96 7.62 0.18
CA THR A 146 -4.88 6.51 0.47
C THR A 146 -4.51 5.22 -0.25
N LEU A 147 -3.86 5.33 -1.41
CA LEU A 147 -3.31 4.18 -2.13
C LEU A 147 -2.21 3.48 -1.32
N TYR A 148 -1.31 4.24 -0.68
CA TYR A 148 -0.26 3.68 0.16
C TYR A 148 -0.86 3.02 1.40
N LYS A 149 -1.94 3.57 1.95
CA LYS A 149 -2.67 2.97 3.08
C LYS A 149 -3.20 1.60 2.72
N ALA A 150 -3.93 1.50 1.62
CA ALA A 150 -4.51 0.24 1.16
C ALA A 150 -3.41 -0.80 0.90
N TRP A 151 -2.38 -0.46 0.12
CA TRP A 151 -1.31 -1.41 -0.21
C TRP A 151 -0.44 -1.79 0.98
N SER A 152 -0.20 -0.89 1.94
CA SER A 152 0.53 -1.23 3.17
C SER A 152 -0.25 -2.26 3.98
N ASN A 153 -1.56 -2.08 4.15
CA ASN A 153 -2.41 -3.05 4.85
C ASN A 153 -2.50 -4.41 4.13
N ILE A 154 -2.64 -4.38 2.80
CA ILE A 154 -2.66 -5.60 1.99
C ILE A 154 -1.35 -6.39 2.17
N VAL A 155 -0.21 -5.73 2.04
CA VAL A 155 1.09 -6.39 2.16
C VAL A 155 1.36 -6.80 3.60
N HIS A 156 1.00 -5.99 4.59
CA HIS A 156 1.07 -6.33 6.01
C HIS A 156 0.37 -7.66 6.31
N SER A 157 -0.78 -7.90 5.69
CA SER A 157 -1.52 -9.16 5.86
C SER A 157 -0.79 -10.41 5.32
N LEU A 158 0.24 -10.23 4.49
CA LEU A 158 1.05 -11.30 3.89
C LEU A 158 2.39 -11.53 4.61
N ILE A 159 2.78 -10.63 5.51
CA ILE A 159 4.08 -10.69 6.19
C ILE A 159 3.99 -11.68 7.34
N PRO A 160 4.80 -12.76 7.36
CA PRO A 160 4.86 -13.66 8.49
C PRO A 160 5.54 -12.99 9.69
N ASN A 161 5.15 -13.36 10.92
CA ASN A 161 5.76 -12.92 12.17
C ASN A 161 5.78 -11.39 12.37
N VAL A 162 4.79 -10.67 11.84
CA VAL A 162 4.73 -9.20 11.98
C VAL A 162 4.65 -8.76 13.45
N ASP A 163 3.98 -9.56 14.30
CA ASP A 163 3.87 -9.29 15.74
C ASP A 163 5.24 -9.29 16.44
N GLU A 164 6.14 -10.20 16.07
CA GLU A 164 7.50 -10.27 16.61
C GLU A 164 8.33 -9.06 16.15
N LEU A 165 8.15 -8.66 14.89
CA LEU A 165 8.80 -7.47 14.34
C LEU A 165 8.33 -6.19 15.04
N GLU A 166 7.03 -6.07 15.33
CA GLU A 166 6.48 -4.97 16.12
C GLU A 166 7.04 -4.93 17.54
N GLN A 167 7.13 -6.08 18.22
CA GLN A 167 7.73 -6.17 19.55
C GLN A 167 9.20 -5.72 19.55
N HIS A 168 9.99 -6.17 18.58
CA HIS A 168 11.37 -5.73 18.43
C HIS A 168 11.47 -4.23 18.12
N LEU A 169 10.57 -3.70 17.29
CA LEU A 169 10.55 -2.27 16.97
C LEU A 169 10.17 -1.42 18.18
N ASN A 170 9.21 -1.88 18.99
CA ASN A 170 8.83 -1.24 20.24
C ASN A 170 9.99 -1.21 21.23
N HIS A 171 10.67 -2.34 21.43
CA HIS A 171 11.85 -2.38 22.30
C HIS A 171 12.98 -1.47 21.79
N PHE A 172 13.18 -1.43 20.47
CA PHE A 172 14.13 -0.52 19.86
C PHE A 172 13.75 0.95 20.10
N ALA A 173 12.49 1.33 19.91
CA ALA A 173 11.97 2.67 20.16
C ALA A 173 12.17 3.11 21.61
N GLU A 174 11.95 2.20 22.57
CA GLU A 174 12.22 2.43 24.00
C GLU A 174 13.71 2.67 24.28
N MET A 175 14.60 1.85 23.71
CA MET A 175 16.05 1.99 23.93
C MET A 175 16.62 3.31 23.43
N ILE A 176 16.06 3.84 22.33
CA ILE A 176 16.50 5.12 21.76
C ILE A 176 15.70 6.33 22.27
N ASP A 177 14.71 6.08 23.14
CA ASP A 177 13.73 7.07 23.64
C ASP A 177 13.10 7.91 22.52
N ALA A 178 12.72 7.26 21.41
CA ALA A 178 12.02 7.92 20.31
C ALA A 178 10.52 8.03 20.63
N ASP A 179 9.87 9.10 20.18
CA ASP A 179 8.41 9.25 20.29
C ASP A 179 7.69 8.31 19.32
N GLU A 180 8.30 8.10 18.15
CA GLU A 180 7.79 7.26 17.08
C GLU A 180 8.94 6.67 16.25
N VAL A 181 8.77 5.41 15.84
CA VAL A 181 9.68 4.71 14.94
C VAL A 181 8.87 4.02 13.85
N LEU A 182 9.25 4.27 12.59
CA LEU A 182 8.61 3.68 11.42
C LEU A 182 9.57 2.80 10.64
N LEU A 183 9.11 1.62 10.25
CA LEU A 183 9.85 0.70 9.40
C LEU A 183 9.20 0.63 8.02
N PHE A 184 9.99 0.95 6.98
CA PHE A 184 9.53 0.91 5.60
C PHE A 184 10.31 -0.10 4.75
N GLU A 185 9.63 -0.66 3.75
CA GLU A 185 10.29 -1.44 2.70
C GLU A 185 11.00 -0.47 1.74
N ARG A 186 12.29 -0.71 1.48
CA ARG A 186 13.17 0.25 0.78
C ARG A 186 12.77 0.57 -0.67
N ALA A 187 12.22 -0.39 -1.41
CA ALA A 187 11.89 -0.21 -2.83
C ALA A 187 10.59 0.58 -2.99
N THR A 188 9.54 0.11 -2.33
CA THR A 188 8.15 0.58 -2.42
C THR A 188 7.83 1.72 -1.48
N PHE A 189 8.52 1.81 -0.34
CA PHE A 189 8.17 2.68 0.80
C PHE A 189 6.82 2.39 1.43
N LEU A 190 6.30 1.16 1.29
CA LEU A 190 5.17 0.73 2.10
C LEU A 190 5.59 0.61 3.57
N VAL A 191 4.67 0.97 4.46
CA VAL A 191 4.85 0.82 5.91
C VAL A 191 4.76 -0.67 6.23
N ILE A 192 5.76 -1.18 6.96
CA ILE A 192 5.82 -2.58 7.38
C ILE A 192 5.29 -2.71 8.80
N CYS A 193 5.83 -1.90 9.70
CA CYS A 193 5.39 -1.82 11.09
C CYS A 193 5.82 -0.46 11.66
N TYR A 194 5.26 -0.12 12.81
CA TYR A 194 5.54 1.13 13.50
C TYR A 194 5.45 0.94 15.02
N SER A 195 6.15 1.81 15.73
CA SER A 195 6.05 1.96 17.17
C SER A 195 5.65 3.40 17.46
N GLU A 196 4.57 3.58 18.20
CA GLU A 196 4.04 4.90 18.58
C GLU A 196 3.94 4.96 20.11
N ARG A 197 4.70 5.85 20.73
CA ARG A 197 4.65 6.08 22.19
C ARG A 197 3.77 7.26 22.58
N ARG A 198 3.50 8.17 21.63
CA ARG A 198 2.60 9.31 21.80
C ARG A 198 1.56 9.33 20.70
N GLN A 199 0.29 9.54 21.06
CA GLN A 199 -0.75 9.73 20.06
C GLN A 199 -0.55 11.03 19.28
N HIS A 200 -0.66 10.95 17.96
CA HIS A 200 -0.65 12.11 17.07
C HIS A 200 -2.03 12.37 16.46
N ASN A 201 -2.33 13.65 16.20
CA ASN A 201 -3.60 14.07 15.58
C ASN A 201 -3.77 13.54 14.14
N ASP A 202 -2.67 13.42 13.39
CA ASP A 202 -2.70 12.94 12.01
C ASP A 202 -2.53 11.42 11.94
N ILE A 203 -3.65 10.72 11.77
CA ILE A 203 -3.72 9.26 11.64
C ILE A 203 -3.20 8.74 10.29
N HIS A 204 -2.99 9.62 9.29
CA HIS A 204 -2.52 9.25 7.94
C HIS A 204 -1.06 9.66 7.69
N ARG A 205 -0.35 10.05 8.76
CA ARG A 205 1.02 10.55 8.66
C ARG A 205 1.99 9.53 8.07
N PHE A 206 1.81 8.23 8.34
CA PHE A 206 2.72 7.20 7.86
C PHE A 206 2.69 7.10 6.34
N GLU A 207 1.49 7.12 5.75
CA GLU A 207 1.31 7.03 4.31
C GLU A 207 1.67 8.33 3.60
N LYS A 208 1.45 9.48 4.25
CA LYS A 208 1.97 10.77 3.77
C LYS A 208 3.50 10.74 3.71
N VAL A 209 4.16 10.23 4.74
CA VAL A 209 5.62 10.07 4.79
C VAL A 209 6.10 9.12 3.68
N SER A 210 5.45 7.96 3.50
CA SER A 210 5.72 7.05 2.38
C SER A 210 5.67 7.77 1.02
N ASN A 211 4.59 8.53 0.78
CA ASN A 211 4.39 9.23 -0.48
C ASN A 211 5.45 10.32 -0.69
N ILE A 212 5.70 11.17 0.32
CA ILE A 212 6.72 12.23 0.26
C ILE A 212 8.10 11.65 -0.07
N ILE A 213 8.50 10.59 0.63
CA ILE A 213 9.82 10.00 0.43
C ILE A 213 9.91 9.30 -0.92
N LYS A 214 8.85 8.66 -1.40
CA LYS A 214 8.81 8.09 -2.74
C LYS A 214 9.02 9.19 -3.80
N GLN A 215 8.30 10.30 -3.71
CA GLN A 215 8.45 11.44 -4.65
C GLN A 215 9.85 12.04 -4.57
N PHE A 216 10.43 12.13 -3.38
CA PHE A 216 11.80 12.60 -3.20
C PHE A 216 12.82 11.65 -3.85
N LYS A 217 12.71 10.34 -3.61
CA LYS A 217 13.55 9.31 -4.25
C LYS A 217 13.45 9.38 -5.77
N LEU A 218 12.26 9.58 -6.32
CA LEU A 218 12.06 9.77 -7.76
C LEU A 218 12.78 11.01 -8.28
N SER A 219 12.77 12.10 -7.51
CA SER A 219 13.50 13.33 -7.85
C SER A 219 15.02 13.12 -7.81
N CYS A 220 15.55 12.40 -6.81
CA CYS A 220 16.97 12.02 -6.77
C CYS A 220 17.37 11.16 -7.98
N THR A 221 16.51 10.24 -8.41
CA THR A 221 16.75 9.37 -9.56
C THR A 221 16.91 10.18 -10.85
N LYS A 222 16.14 11.26 -11.02
CA LYS A 222 16.30 12.19 -12.15
C LYS A 222 17.64 12.92 -12.15
N LEU A 223 18.26 13.07 -10.97
CA LEU A 223 19.60 13.65 -10.79
C LEU A 223 20.71 12.59 -10.84
N ALA A 224 20.39 11.34 -11.23
CA ALA A 224 21.30 10.20 -11.20
C ALA A 224 21.94 9.92 -9.81
N ALA A 225 21.25 10.33 -8.73
CA ALA A 225 21.69 10.13 -7.36
C ALA A 225 20.82 9.09 -6.63
N GLN A 226 21.42 8.32 -5.72
CA GLN A 226 20.70 7.39 -4.87
C GLN A 226 20.39 8.01 -3.51
N PHE A 227 19.11 8.03 -3.14
CA PHE A 227 18.70 8.48 -1.81
C PHE A 227 19.26 7.52 -0.74
N GLN A 228 20.08 8.03 0.20
CA GLN A 228 20.69 7.24 1.28
C GLN A 228 20.10 7.61 2.64
N THR A 229 20.13 8.88 3.01
CA THR A 229 19.69 9.34 4.33
C THR A 229 19.00 10.69 4.20
N TRP A 230 18.14 10.98 5.16
CA TRP A 230 17.47 12.26 5.31
C TRP A 230 17.54 12.65 6.78
N ARG A 231 17.75 13.92 7.07
CA ARG A 231 17.58 14.49 8.41
C ARG A 231 16.80 15.78 8.25
N CYS A 232 15.69 15.87 8.97
CA CYS A 232 14.91 17.08 9.05
C CYS A 232 14.87 17.50 10.53
N GLU A 233 15.38 18.68 10.81
CA GLU A 233 15.29 19.28 12.13
C GLU A 233 14.26 20.40 12.05
N ILE A 234 13.19 20.25 12.79
CA ILE A 234 12.18 21.29 13.01
C ILE A 234 12.43 21.77 14.44
N LEU A 235 12.17 23.05 14.74
CA LEU A 235 12.23 23.49 16.14
C LEU A 235 11.36 22.54 16.95
N ASP A 236 11.96 21.98 18.00
CA ASP A 236 11.34 21.04 18.92
C ASP A 236 11.05 19.67 18.36
N SER A 237 11.54 19.30 17.17
CA SER A 237 11.54 17.91 16.77
C SER A 237 12.66 17.52 15.81
N GLN A 238 13.34 16.41 16.07
CA GLN A 238 14.28 15.82 15.11
C GLN A 238 13.64 14.63 14.42
N LEU A 239 13.42 14.74 13.11
CA LEU A 239 13.03 13.62 12.26
C LEU A 239 14.27 13.09 11.54
N LEU A 240 14.75 11.91 11.95
CA LEU A 240 15.89 11.25 11.33
C LEU A 240 15.41 10.06 10.50
N SER A 241 15.69 10.07 9.20
CA SER A 241 15.50 8.89 8.33
C SER A 241 16.86 8.30 8.00
N LYS A 242 17.09 7.06 8.44
CA LYS A 242 18.32 6.32 8.16
C LYS A 242 17.97 5.05 7.39
N VAL A 243 18.67 4.81 6.27
CA VAL A 243 18.70 3.47 5.68
C VAL A 243 19.42 2.55 6.64
N LEU A 244 18.71 1.55 7.13
CA LEU A 244 19.34 0.39 7.74
C LEU A 244 19.91 -0.44 6.58
N LEU A 245 21.23 -0.32 6.40
CA LEU A 245 21.99 -1.15 5.47
C LEU A 245 22.05 -2.62 5.96
N PRO A 246 22.33 -3.58 5.07
CA PRO A 246 21.82 -4.96 5.10
C PRO A 246 22.62 -5.91 6.01
N HIS A 247 22.73 -5.59 7.29
CA HIS A 247 23.36 -6.47 8.28
C HIS A 247 22.37 -7.04 9.30
N ILE A 248 21.13 -7.28 8.86
CA ILE A 248 20.34 -8.39 9.39
C ILE A 248 20.58 -9.51 8.37
N HIS A 249 21.23 -10.59 8.78
CA HIS A 249 21.55 -11.73 7.93
C HIS A 249 20.37 -12.08 7.01
N HIS A 250 20.59 -12.05 5.67
CA HIS A 250 19.63 -12.32 4.58
C HIS A 250 19.18 -11.16 3.66
N GLY A 251 19.99 -10.11 3.47
CA GLY A 251 19.85 -9.25 2.28
C GLY A 251 18.67 -8.28 2.30
N ASP A 252 18.05 -8.09 3.47
CA ASP A 252 17.00 -7.12 3.68
C ASP A 252 17.58 -5.71 3.78
N SER A 253 16.91 -4.75 3.14
CA SER A 253 17.21 -3.34 3.32
C SER A 253 15.98 -2.64 3.87
N PHE A 254 16.08 -2.15 5.11
CA PHE A 254 15.02 -1.43 5.78
C PHE A 254 15.33 0.07 5.81
N ARG A 255 14.29 0.90 5.94
CA ARG A 255 14.45 2.32 6.28
C ARG A 255 13.72 2.59 7.57
N LEU A 256 14.46 3.16 8.51
CA LEU A 256 13.98 3.56 9.81
C LEU A 256 13.81 5.07 9.82
N ILE A 257 12.66 5.54 10.26
CA ILE A 257 12.41 6.96 10.49
C ILE A 257 12.04 7.15 11.95
N ASN A 258 12.77 8.02 12.64
CA ASN A 258 12.56 8.34 14.04
C ASN A 258 12.20 9.81 14.20
N SER A 259 11.25 10.10 15.09
CA SER A 259 10.98 11.47 15.56
C SER A 259 11.34 11.62 17.05
N PHE A 260 11.92 12.75 17.40
CA PHE A 260 12.14 13.22 18.77
C PHE A 260 11.41 14.55 18.92
N SER A 261 10.76 14.89 20.04
CA SER A 261 10.19 16.24 20.25
C SER A 261 10.51 16.91 21.60
N ASN A 262 10.86 18.22 21.61
CA ASN A 262 11.13 19.06 22.79
C ASN A 262 10.73 20.55 22.56
N ASN A 263 9.48 20.90 22.88
CA ASN A 263 8.73 22.20 22.85
C ASN A 263 9.35 23.59 22.48
N SER A 264 8.49 24.41 21.82
CA SER A 264 8.48 25.84 21.38
C SER A 264 9.03 26.35 20.00
N LEU A 265 8.15 26.32 18.98
CA LEU A 265 8.09 26.98 17.64
C LEU A 265 9.02 28.17 17.34
N GLU A 266 9.79 28.07 16.23
CA GLU A 266 9.95 29.08 15.17
C GLU A 266 10.74 28.50 13.94
N HIS A 267 10.49 29.04 12.74
CA HIS A 267 10.86 28.61 11.38
C HIS A 267 12.02 27.58 11.09
N PRO A 268 11.83 26.60 10.15
CA PRO A 268 12.84 25.62 9.77
C PRO A 268 13.93 26.19 8.83
N LYS A 269 15.20 25.81 9.09
CA LYS A 269 16.36 26.04 8.21
C LYS A 269 16.79 24.74 7.54
N PHE A 270 16.94 24.75 6.22
CA PHE A 270 17.45 23.62 5.44
C PHE A 270 18.99 23.65 5.41
N SER A 271 19.65 22.54 5.74
CA SER A 271 21.07 22.33 5.46
C SER A 271 21.29 20.99 4.76
N GLN A 272 21.91 21.04 3.57
CA GLN A 272 22.46 19.87 2.87
C GLN A 272 23.89 19.64 3.36
N THR A 273 24.22 18.42 3.77
CA THR A 273 25.61 17.94 3.84
C THR A 273 25.85 17.03 2.64
N PHE A 274 26.88 17.37 1.87
CA PHE A 274 27.36 16.67 0.67
C PHE A 274 27.91 15.27 0.98
#